data_AF-A0A3S1AXR4-F1
#
_entry.id   AF-A0A3S1AXR4-F1
#
_cell.length_a   1.000
_cell.length_b   1.000
_cell.length_c   1.000
_cell.angle_alpha   90.00
_cell.angle_beta   90.00
_cell.angle_gamma   90.00
#
_symmetry.space_group_name_H-M   'P 1'
#
loop_
_entity.id
_entity.type
_entity.pdbx_description
1 polymer ?
#
loop_
_entity_poly.entity_id
_entity_poly.type
_entity_poly.pdbx_seq_one_letter_code
_entity_poly.pdbx_strand_id
1 'polypeptide(L)'
;MTSQSTVTEKRTVITSHLGTGSTSANTSLATLDGDEDFYYKSSIHPRHSSMGHSGVSSVLGSPGGGNSYKRTVEISSGMLPSGYGNVSHTGVNNVKHTREKEKKDMQDLNERFANYIEKVRFLEAQNKKLISELEQLKSHWGKETSAIKKMYETELEEARRVIEETNKEKNKLEVKMQTMQDQLNSALRHVEECTSKIK
;
A
#
# COMPACT_ATOMS: atom_id res chain seq x y z
N MET A 1 -10.76 42.14 3.21
CA MET A 1 -10.06 41.11 4.00
C MET A 1 -10.27 39.79 3.29
N THR A 2 -9.29 39.29 2.55
CA THR A 2 -9.39 38.03 1.78
C THR A 2 -8.61 36.95 2.53
N SER A 3 -9.34 35.99 3.09
CA SER A 3 -8.78 34.86 3.84
C SER A 3 -8.07 33.91 2.89
N GLN A 4 -6.74 33.78 3.00
CA GLN A 4 -6.01 32.71 2.34
C GLN A 4 -6.11 31.43 3.18
N SER A 5 -6.70 30.38 2.62
CA SER A 5 -6.73 29.05 3.22
C SER A 5 -5.44 28.32 2.86
N THR A 6 -4.61 27.99 3.84
CA THR A 6 -3.40 27.19 3.65
C THR A 6 -3.74 25.70 3.73
N VAL A 7 -3.59 24.99 2.61
CA VAL A 7 -3.73 23.52 2.55
C VAL A 7 -2.41 22.89 2.96
N THR A 8 -2.39 22.17 4.08
CA THR A 8 -1.21 21.41 4.53
C THR A 8 -1.18 20.05 3.81
N GLU A 9 -0.35 19.92 2.78
CA GLU A 9 -0.08 18.61 2.16
C GLU A 9 0.77 17.74 3.09
N LYS A 10 0.21 16.62 3.56
CA LYS A 10 0.96 15.59 4.28
C LYS A 10 1.73 14.75 3.26
N ARG A 11 3.02 15.06 3.06
CA ARG A 11 3.88 14.28 2.16
C ARG A 11 4.51 13.10 2.90
N THR A 12 4.23 11.88 2.45
CA THR A 12 4.95 10.67 2.90
C THR A 12 6.23 10.55 2.07
N VAL A 13 7.39 10.52 2.73
CA VAL A 13 8.69 10.32 2.07
C VAL A 13 9.00 8.82 2.10
N ILE A 14 9.11 8.20 0.93
CA ILE A 14 9.57 6.82 0.78
C ILE A 14 10.92 6.89 0.07
N THR A 15 11.99 6.51 0.78
CA THR A 15 13.34 6.44 0.23
C THR A 15 13.58 5.02 -0.29
N SER A 16 13.64 4.85 -1.61
CA SER A 16 14.00 3.58 -2.25
C SER A 16 15.37 3.70 -2.93
N HIS A 17 16.30 2.82 -2.56
CA HIS A 17 17.55 2.61 -3.27
C HIS A 17 17.27 1.70 -4.48
N LEU A 18 17.56 2.14 -5.71
CA LEU A 18 17.37 1.34 -6.92
C LEU A 18 18.69 0.79 -7.45
N GLY A 19 18.70 -0.53 -7.66
CA GLY A 19 19.55 -1.21 -8.61
C GLY A 19 19.15 -0.88 -10.05
N THR A 20 20.15 -0.95 -10.92
CA THR A 20 20.13 -0.50 -12.31
C THR A 20 19.20 -1.32 -13.21
N GLY A 21 18.25 -0.65 -13.86
CA GLY A 21 17.42 -1.20 -14.93
C GLY A 21 17.16 -0.13 -15.98
N SER A 22 17.69 -0.33 -17.18
CA SER A 22 17.62 0.61 -18.30
C SER A 22 16.26 0.58 -18.99
N THR A 23 15.55 1.70 -19.03
CA THR A 23 14.47 1.96 -20.00
C THR A 23 14.57 3.39 -20.52
N SER A 24 14.79 3.52 -21.83
CA SER A 24 14.90 4.77 -22.55
C SER A 24 13.58 5.56 -22.53
N ALA A 25 13.61 6.80 -22.03
CA ALA A 25 12.61 7.82 -22.35
C ALA A 25 13.23 9.21 -22.17
N ASN A 26 13.02 10.05 -23.18
CA ASN A 26 13.59 11.38 -23.36
C ASN A 26 13.52 12.27 -22.11
N THR A 27 14.68 12.62 -21.57
CA THR A 27 14.84 13.73 -20.63
C THR A 27 15.81 14.74 -21.23
N SER A 28 15.31 15.96 -21.39
CA SER A 28 16.08 17.13 -21.80
C SER A 28 17.31 17.30 -20.92
N LEU A 29 18.48 17.20 -21.56
CA LEU A 29 19.81 17.45 -21.04
C LEU A 29 19.92 18.90 -20.56
N ALA A 30 20.17 19.10 -19.27
CA ALA A 30 20.66 20.36 -18.73
C ALA A 30 21.84 20.07 -17.78
N THR A 31 23.01 20.45 -18.29
CA THR A 31 24.30 20.83 -17.71
C THR A 31 24.64 20.47 -16.24
N LEU A 32 25.83 19.89 -16.09
CA LEU A 32 26.56 19.60 -14.85
C LEU A 32 27.01 20.89 -14.13
N ASP A 33 26.66 21.05 -12.85
CA ASP A 33 27.56 21.46 -11.76
C ASP A 33 26.83 21.37 -10.40
N GLY A 34 27.49 20.83 -9.37
CA GLY A 34 27.06 20.94 -7.96
C GLY A 34 26.26 19.77 -7.35
N ASP A 35 26.63 19.41 -6.12
CA ASP A 35 26.07 18.39 -5.22
C ASP A 35 24.58 18.62 -4.86
N GLU A 36 23.65 18.26 -5.75
CA GLU A 36 22.22 18.41 -5.48
C GLU A 36 21.47 17.07 -5.54
N ASP A 37 20.74 16.79 -4.45
CA ASP A 37 19.86 15.65 -4.26
C ASP A 37 18.98 15.40 -5.50
N PHE A 38 19.05 14.19 -6.07
CA PHE A 38 18.25 13.76 -7.21
C PHE A 38 16.75 13.73 -6.87
N TYR A 39 16.10 14.88 -6.98
CA TYR A 39 14.69 15.05 -6.71
C TYR A 39 13.86 14.60 -7.93
N TYR A 40 13.43 13.33 -7.93
CA TYR A 40 12.51 12.84 -8.95
C TYR A 40 11.16 13.54 -8.83
N LYS A 41 10.83 14.40 -9.81
CA LYS A 41 9.53 15.08 -9.91
C LYS A 41 8.68 14.37 -10.96
N SER A 42 7.60 13.73 -10.52
CA SER A 42 6.62 13.09 -11.41
C SER A 42 6.00 14.12 -12.37
N SER A 43 6.07 13.88 -13.68
CA SER A 43 5.52 14.75 -14.73
C SER A 43 4.02 14.57 -15.00
N ILE A 44 3.27 13.92 -14.09
CA ILE A 44 1.83 13.67 -14.27
C ILE A 44 1.05 14.94 -13.90
N HIS A 45 0.36 15.54 -14.87
CA HIS A 45 -0.51 16.71 -14.68
C HIS A 45 -1.98 16.28 -14.84
N PRO A 46 -2.91 16.77 -13.99
CA PRO A 46 -4.33 16.45 -14.13
C PRO A 46 -4.86 17.01 -15.45
N ARG A 47 -5.40 16.12 -16.31
CA ARG A 47 -6.11 16.53 -17.53
C ARG A 47 -7.53 16.93 -17.16
N HIS A 48 -7.86 18.21 -17.29
CA HIS A 48 -9.26 18.64 -17.27
C HIS A 48 -9.93 18.09 -18.53
N SER A 49 -10.98 17.28 -18.35
CA SER A 49 -11.87 16.86 -19.43
C SER A 49 -13.09 17.77 -19.36
N SER A 50 -13.20 18.72 -20.30
CA SER A 50 -14.43 19.48 -20.50
C SER A 50 -15.41 18.62 -21.30
N MET A 51 -16.28 17.93 -20.59
CA MET A 51 -17.40 17.22 -21.21
C MET A 51 -18.51 18.24 -21.50
N GLY A 52 -18.61 18.67 -22.76
CA GLY A 52 -19.68 19.54 -23.23
C GLY A 52 -20.99 18.76 -23.34
N HIS A 53 -21.95 19.06 -22.46
CA HIS A 53 -23.33 18.59 -22.61
C HIS A 53 -24.06 19.50 -23.60
N SER A 54 -24.39 18.97 -24.78
CA SER A 54 -25.37 19.54 -25.69
C SER A 54 -26.74 19.46 -25.04
N GLY A 55 -27.26 20.62 -24.61
CA GLY A 55 -28.58 20.74 -24.00
C GLY A 55 -29.68 20.44 -25.01
N VAL A 56 -30.47 19.39 -24.74
CA VAL A 56 -31.86 19.31 -25.19
C VAL A 56 -32.72 19.49 -23.94
N SER A 57 -33.28 20.69 -23.78
CA SER A 57 -34.23 20.98 -22.70
C SER A 57 -35.64 20.89 -23.27
N SER A 58 -36.26 19.72 -23.10
CA SER A 58 -37.69 19.51 -23.24
C SER A 58 -38.39 20.11 -22.03
N VAL A 59 -39.35 20.98 -22.30
CA VAL A 59 -40.23 21.64 -21.34
C VAL A 59 -41.23 20.65 -20.73
N LEU A 60 -41.51 20.82 -19.43
CA LEU A 60 -42.71 20.37 -18.68
C LEU A 60 -42.84 18.84 -18.43
N GLY A 61 -43.00 18.28 -17.23
CA GLY A 61 -43.39 18.78 -15.92
C GLY A 61 -44.23 17.66 -15.24
N SER A 62 -43.67 17.06 -14.16
CA SER A 62 -44.15 16.09 -13.14
C SER A 62 -45.68 15.96 -12.80
N PRO A 63 -46.13 15.06 -11.89
CA PRO A 63 -45.55 13.84 -11.28
C PRO A 63 -46.54 12.65 -11.11
N GLY A 64 -46.01 11.44 -10.82
CA GLY A 64 -46.69 10.50 -9.90
C GLY A 64 -47.33 9.24 -10.48
N GLY A 65 -47.31 8.17 -9.68
CA GLY A 65 -48.17 6.99 -9.84
C GLY A 65 -47.44 5.75 -10.34
N GLY A 66 -47.07 4.87 -9.40
CA GLY A 66 -46.63 3.51 -9.73
C GLY A 66 -47.77 2.73 -10.38
N ASN A 67 -47.54 2.21 -11.58
CA ASN A 67 -48.50 1.34 -12.25
C ASN A 67 -47.88 -0.02 -12.54
N SER A 68 -48.38 -1.03 -11.84
CA SER A 68 -48.17 -2.45 -12.14
C SER A 68 -48.92 -2.80 -13.43
N TYR A 69 -48.20 -3.15 -14.49
CA TYR A 69 -48.83 -3.57 -15.74
C TYR A 69 -49.20 -5.06 -15.66
N LYS A 70 -50.44 -5.39 -15.26
CA LYS A 70 -51.05 -6.68 -15.62
C LYS A 70 -51.58 -6.57 -17.05
N ARG A 71 -50.95 -7.30 -17.98
CA ARG A 71 -51.38 -7.42 -19.37
C ARG A 71 -52.39 -8.57 -19.47
N THR A 72 -53.67 -8.25 -19.46
CA THR A 72 -54.73 -9.18 -19.88
C THR A 72 -54.82 -9.12 -21.40
N VAL A 73 -54.72 -10.26 -22.08
CA VAL A 73 -54.94 -10.38 -23.53
C VAL A 73 -56.32 -10.98 -23.73
N GLU A 74 -57.29 -10.14 -24.08
CA GLU A 74 -58.59 -10.62 -24.55
C GLU A 74 -58.51 -10.82 -26.07
N ILE A 75 -58.69 -12.06 -26.52
CA ILE A 75 -58.81 -12.40 -27.93
C ILE A 75 -60.23 -12.07 -28.34
N SER A 76 -60.46 -10.82 -28.75
CA SER A 76 -61.74 -10.41 -29.33
C SER A 76 -61.65 -10.51 -30.85
N SER A 77 -62.27 -11.54 -31.41
CA SER A 77 -62.57 -11.67 -32.84
C SER A 77 -63.62 -10.62 -33.22
N GLY A 78 -63.25 -9.69 -34.09
CA GLY A 78 -64.20 -8.84 -34.80
C GLY A 78 -63.79 -7.37 -34.88
N MET A 79 -63.94 -6.82 -36.09
CA MET A 79 -63.71 -5.42 -36.50
C MET A 79 -62.25 -5.09 -36.90
N LEU A 80 -61.96 -5.29 -38.18
CA LEU A 80 -60.80 -4.68 -38.83
C LEU A 80 -61.08 -3.19 -39.06
N PRO A 81 -60.26 -2.26 -38.55
CA PRO A 81 -60.35 -0.85 -38.92
C PRO A 81 -59.89 -0.69 -40.37
N SER A 82 -60.78 -0.17 -41.21
CA SER A 82 -60.48 0.34 -42.55
C SER A 82 -59.49 1.51 -42.43
N GLY A 83 -58.19 1.23 -42.52
CA GLY A 83 -57.15 2.26 -42.39
C GLY A 83 -55.70 1.81 -42.51
N TYR A 84 -55.40 0.51 -42.69
CA TYR A 84 -54.06 0.07 -43.03
C TYR A 84 -53.81 0.33 -44.51
N GLY A 85 -53.26 1.50 -44.84
CA GLY A 85 -52.59 1.69 -46.11
C GLY A 85 -51.62 0.53 -46.33
N ASN A 86 -51.62 -0.06 -47.53
CA ASN A 86 -50.78 -1.20 -47.92
C ASN A 86 -49.36 -1.04 -47.37
N VAL A 87 -49.07 -1.63 -46.22
CA VAL A 87 -47.70 -1.70 -45.72
C VAL A 87 -47.03 -2.71 -46.63
N SER A 88 -46.23 -2.19 -47.57
CA SER A 88 -45.47 -3.04 -48.48
C SER A 88 -44.73 -4.10 -47.66
N HIS A 89 -44.84 -5.36 -48.06
CA HIS A 89 -44.13 -6.49 -47.44
C HIS A 89 -42.63 -6.16 -47.24
N THR A 90 -42.06 -5.35 -48.14
CA THR A 90 -40.69 -4.83 -48.04
C THR A 90 -40.45 -3.89 -46.85
N GLY A 91 -41.41 -3.03 -46.49
CA GLY A 91 -41.33 -2.13 -45.34
C GLY A 91 -41.39 -2.85 -43.99
N VAL A 92 -42.25 -3.86 -43.85
CA VAL A 92 -42.32 -4.70 -42.63
C VAL A 92 -41.03 -5.49 -42.44
N ASN A 93 -40.48 -6.04 -43.52
CA ASN A 93 -39.23 -6.81 -43.47
C ASN A 93 -38.02 -5.93 -43.10
N ASN A 94 -37.97 -4.69 -43.61
CA ASN A 94 -36.92 -3.73 -43.24
C ASN A 94 -36.98 -3.36 -41.74
N VAL A 95 -38.17 -3.07 -41.19
CA VAL A 95 -38.32 -2.76 -39.76
C VAL A 95 -37.96 -3.96 -38.88
N LYS A 96 -38.36 -5.18 -39.28
CA LYS A 96 -37.98 -6.42 -38.59
C LYS A 96 -36.46 -6.62 -38.60
N HIS A 97 -35.82 -6.41 -39.74
CA HIS A 97 -34.37 -6.55 -39.88
C HIS A 97 -33.59 -5.53 -39.04
N THR A 98 -34.02 -4.26 -39.03
CA THR A 98 -33.43 -3.23 -38.17
C THR A 98 -33.56 -3.59 -36.69
N ARG A 99 -34.74 -4.06 -36.27
CA ARG A 99 -34.98 -4.48 -34.88
C ARG A 99 -34.16 -5.70 -34.47
N GLU A 100 -33.97 -6.66 -35.37
CA GLU A 100 -33.09 -7.82 -35.15
C GLU A 100 -31.63 -7.42 -35.06
N LYS A 101 -31.18 -6.48 -35.90
CA LYS A 101 -29.83 -5.90 -35.86
C LYS A 101 -29.58 -5.16 -34.53
N GLU A 102 -30.47 -4.26 -34.14
CA GLU A 102 -30.38 -3.54 -32.87
C GLU A 102 -30.37 -4.49 -31.67
N LYS A 103 -31.18 -5.56 -31.73
CA LYS A 103 -31.18 -6.59 -30.69
C LYS A 103 -29.82 -7.29 -30.60
N LYS A 104 -29.18 -7.60 -31.73
CA LYS A 104 -27.85 -8.22 -31.77
C LYS A 104 -26.77 -7.26 -31.24
N ASP A 105 -26.83 -6.00 -31.62
CA ASP A 105 -25.89 -4.97 -31.16
C ASP A 105 -26.01 -4.78 -29.63
N MET A 106 -27.23 -4.79 -29.10
CA MET A 106 -27.47 -4.76 -27.65
C MET A 106 -26.97 -6.02 -26.93
N GLN A 107 -27.06 -7.19 -27.56
CA GLN A 107 -26.51 -8.43 -27.01
C GLN A 107 -24.98 -8.39 -26.94
N ASP A 108 -24.31 -7.97 -28.01
CA ASP A 108 -22.84 -7.82 -28.04
C ASP A 108 -22.38 -6.79 -27.01
N LEU A 109 -23.08 -5.65 -26.89
CA LEU A 109 -22.76 -4.66 -25.87
C LEU A 109 -22.91 -5.22 -24.45
N ASN A 110 -23.98 -5.97 -24.19
CA ASN A 110 -24.20 -6.60 -22.89
C ASN A 110 -23.14 -7.67 -22.57
N GLU A 111 -22.69 -8.45 -23.56
CA GLU A 111 -21.61 -9.42 -23.39
C GLU A 111 -20.29 -8.72 -23.03
N ARG A 112 -19.97 -7.62 -23.71
CA ARG A 112 -18.81 -6.79 -23.35
C ARG A 112 -18.93 -6.21 -21.95
N PHE A 113 -20.11 -5.71 -21.54
CA PHE A 113 -20.32 -5.24 -20.18
C PHE A 113 -20.19 -6.34 -19.14
N ALA A 114 -20.71 -7.54 -19.41
CA ALA A 114 -20.52 -8.69 -18.53
C ALA A 114 -19.03 -9.00 -18.33
N ASN A 115 -18.25 -8.98 -19.43
CA ASN A 115 -16.80 -9.18 -19.38
C ASN A 115 -16.08 -8.08 -18.56
N TYR A 116 -16.47 -6.81 -18.71
CA TYR A 116 -15.91 -5.72 -17.92
C TYR A 116 -16.27 -5.83 -16.44
N ILE A 117 -17.52 -6.18 -16.10
CA ILE A 117 -17.95 -6.39 -14.72
C ILE A 117 -17.11 -7.50 -14.08
N GLU A 118 -16.90 -8.61 -14.78
CA GLU A 118 -16.09 -9.71 -14.27
C GLU A 118 -14.63 -9.29 -14.10
N LYS A 119 -14.07 -8.54 -15.06
CA LYS A 119 -12.71 -8.02 -14.94
C LYS A 119 -12.55 -7.09 -13.74
N VAL A 120 -13.51 -6.20 -13.49
CA VAL A 120 -13.51 -5.30 -12.34
C VAL A 120 -13.57 -6.10 -11.05
N ARG A 121 -14.48 -7.08 -10.94
CA ARG A 121 -14.57 -7.96 -9.76
C ARG A 121 -13.27 -8.71 -9.50
N PHE A 122 -12.65 -9.26 -10.55
CA PHE A 122 -11.37 -9.94 -10.44
C PHE A 122 -10.24 -9.01 -9.98
N LEU A 123 -10.20 -7.77 -10.50
CA LEU A 123 -9.23 -6.77 -10.07
C LEU A 123 -9.49 -6.28 -8.64
N GLU A 124 -10.74 -6.10 -8.24
CA GLU A 124 -11.12 -5.76 -6.87
C GLU A 124 -10.73 -6.87 -5.88
N ALA A 125 -10.96 -8.13 -6.25
CA ALA A 125 -10.54 -9.27 -5.43
C ALA A 125 -9.01 -9.33 -5.28
N GLN A 126 -8.27 -9.11 -6.37
CA GLN A 126 -6.81 -9.02 -6.31
C GLN A 126 -6.34 -7.84 -5.46
N ASN A 127 -6.94 -6.66 -5.62
CA ASN A 127 -6.58 -5.50 -4.80
C ASN A 127 -6.84 -5.77 -3.31
N LYS A 128 -7.98 -6.38 -2.96
CA LYS A 128 -8.25 -6.79 -1.57
C LYS A 128 -7.20 -7.76 -1.03
N LYS A 129 -6.80 -8.75 -1.84
CA LYS A 129 -5.73 -9.69 -1.48
C LYS A 129 -4.41 -8.95 -1.25
N LEU A 130 -3.99 -8.11 -2.20
CA LEU A 130 -2.74 -7.34 -2.09
C LEU A 130 -2.75 -6.39 -0.88
N ILE A 131 -3.88 -5.75 -0.58
CA ILE A 131 -4.04 -4.90 0.61
C ILE A 131 -3.85 -5.74 1.88
N SER A 132 -4.45 -6.93 1.95
CA SER A 132 -4.29 -7.83 3.09
C SER A 132 -2.85 -8.31 3.26
N GLU A 133 -2.17 -8.70 2.18
CA GLU A 133 -0.76 -9.10 2.21
C GLU A 133 0.14 -7.94 2.66
N LEU A 134 -0.14 -6.73 2.18
CA LEU A 134 0.59 -5.52 2.55
C LEU A 134 0.40 -5.19 4.04
N GLU A 135 -0.83 -5.30 4.55
CA GLU A 135 -1.12 -5.10 5.98
C GLU A 135 -0.41 -6.14 6.85
N GLN A 136 -0.44 -7.41 6.45
CA GLN A 136 0.32 -8.47 7.11
C GLN A 136 1.82 -8.15 7.13
N LEU A 137 2.39 -7.83 5.97
CA LEU A 137 3.81 -7.52 5.87
C LEU A 137 4.18 -6.32 6.74
N LYS A 138 3.39 -5.23 6.71
CA LYS A 138 3.59 -4.06 7.57
C LYS A 138 3.47 -4.39 9.06
N SER A 139 2.57 -5.29 9.44
CA SER A 139 2.42 -5.73 10.83
C SER A 139 3.64 -6.51 11.32
N HIS A 140 4.27 -7.30 10.45
CA HIS A 140 5.49 -8.05 10.77
C HIS A 140 6.76 -7.20 10.65
N TRP A 141 6.75 -6.22 9.73
CA TRP A 141 7.86 -5.33 9.49
C TRP A 141 8.21 -4.53 10.74
N GLY A 142 9.48 -4.57 11.15
CA GLY A 142 9.98 -3.94 12.36
C GLY A 142 9.80 -4.75 13.65
N LYS A 143 8.82 -5.65 13.75
CA LYS A 143 8.67 -6.53 14.93
C LYS A 143 9.82 -7.52 15.05
N GLU A 144 10.19 -8.18 13.95
CA GLU A 144 11.34 -9.10 13.94
C GLU A 144 12.65 -8.37 14.26
N THR A 145 12.86 -7.19 13.67
CA THR A 145 14.04 -6.35 13.95
C THR A 145 14.08 -5.91 15.42
N SER A 146 12.93 -5.51 16.00
CA SER A 146 12.84 -5.14 17.41
C SER A 146 13.10 -6.33 18.34
N ALA A 147 12.63 -7.52 17.99
CA ALA A 147 12.85 -8.74 18.76
C ALA A 147 14.34 -9.12 18.77
N ILE A 148 14.98 -9.10 17.59
CA ILE A 148 16.42 -9.35 17.44
C ILE A 148 17.23 -8.30 18.21
N LYS A 149 16.87 -7.01 18.10
CA LYS A 149 17.51 -5.94 18.87
C LYS A 149 17.45 -6.20 20.38
N LYS A 150 16.26 -6.55 20.89
CA LYS A 150 16.07 -6.84 22.32
C LYS A 150 16.89 -8.05 22.79
N MET A 151 16.98 -9.09 21.95
CA MET A 151 17.80 -10.27 22.24
C MET A 151 19.28 -9.88 22.39
N TYR A 152 19.84 -9.15 21.42
CA TYR A 152 21.22 -8.67 21.50
C TYR A 152 21.46 -7.71 22.66
N GLU A 153 20.52 -6.83 22.97
CA GLU A 153 20.62 -5.96 24.16
C GLU A 153 20.70 -6.79 25.45
N THR A 154 19.94 -7.88 25.54
CA THR A 154 19.96 -8.79 26.70
C THR A 154 21.29 -9.54 26.80
N GLU A 155 21.78 -10.10 25.69
CA GLU A 155 23.08 -10.78 25.66
C GLU A 155 24.24 -9.85 26.00
N LEU A 156 24.18 -8.60 25.54
CA LEU A 156 25.21 -7.60 25.82
C LEU A 156 25.21 -7.20 27.29
N GLU A 157 24.04 -7.07 27.91
CA GLU A 157 23.92 -6.82 29.34
C GLU A 157 24.44 -8.00 30.19
N GLU A 158 24.13 -9.23 29.78
CA GLU A 158 24.64 -10.43 30.44
C GLU A 158 26.18 -10.53 30.33
N ALA A 159 26.74 -10.27 29.14
CA ALA A 159 28.18 -10.24 28.94
C ALA A 159 28.86 -9.19 29.83
N ARG A 160 28.28 -7.98 29.94
CA ARG A 160 28.77 -6.93 30.85
C ARG A 160 28.74 -7.38 32.30
N ARG A 161 27.64 -7.99 32.73
CA ARG A 161 27.50 -8.54 34.09
C ARG A 161 28.57 -9.58 34.39
N VAL A 162 28.84 -10.50 33.47
CA VAL A 162 29.88 -11.53 33.65
C VAL A 162 31.26 -10.90 33.76
N ILE A 163 31.56 -9.86 32.98
CA ILE A 163 32.82 -9.11 33.09
C ILE A 163 32.94 -8.44 34.47
N GLU A 164 31.89 -7.78 34.94
CA GLU A 164 31.89 -7.13 36.26
C GLU A 164 32.08 -8.14 37.40
N GLU A 165 31.39 -9.27 37.33
CA GLU A 165 31.50 -10.36 38.30
C GLU A 165 32.91 -10.95 38.33
N THR A 166 33.47 -11.25 37.15
CA THR A 166 34.85 -11.74 37.01
C THR A 166 35.86 -10.73 37.54
N ASN A 167 35.71 -9.44 37.23
CA ASN A 167 36.58 -8.39 37.75
C ASN A 167 36.48 -8.27 39.27
N LYS A 168 35.28 -8.39 39.84
CA LYS A 168 35.08 -8.40 41.29
C LYS A 168 35.78 -9.58 41.95
N GLU A 169 35.70 -10.76 41.35
CA GLU A 169 36.40 -11.96 41.83
C GLU A 169 37.92 -11.81 41.73
N LYS A 170 38.41 -11.32 40.59
CA LYS A 170 39.83 -11.03 40.38
C LYS A 170 40.35 -10.05 41.45
N ASN A 171 39.68 -8.93 41.67
CA ASN A 171 40.08 -7.94 42.69
C ASN A 171 40.11 -8.55 44.09
N LYS A 172 39.14 -9.41 44.44
CA LYS A 172 39.14 -10.14 45.72
C LYS A 172 40.36 -11.06 45.86
N LEU A 173 40.74 -11.76 44.79
CA LEU A 173 41.91 -12.64 44.78
C LEU A 173 43.22 -11.83 44.87
N GLU A 174 43.33 -10.72 44.15
CA GLU A 174 44.49 -9.82 44.21
C GLU A 174 44.72 -9.27 45.62
N VAL A 175 43.67 -8.84 46.31
CA VAL A 175 43.76 -8.39 47.72
C VAL A 175 44.23 -9.52 48.64
N LYS A 176 43.71 -10.74 48.47
CA LYS A 176 44.16 -11.91 49.25
C LYS A 176 45.63 -12.23 48.98
N MET A 177 46.05 -12.18 47.71
CA MET A 177 47.44 -12.41 47.31
C MET A 177 48.36 -11.37 47.97
N GLN A 178 48.00 -10.09 47.91
CA GLN A 178 48.78 -9.02 48.55
C GLN A 178 48.89 -9.25 50.06
N THR A 179 47.78 -9.62 50.71
CA THR A 179 47.76 -9.92 52.15
C THR A 179 48.71 -11.06 52.51
N MET A 180 48.72 -12.14 51.72
CA MET A 180 49.62 -13.28 51.91
C MET A 180 51.08 -12.92 51.66
N GLN A 181 51.35 -12.08 50.64
CA GLN A 181 52.69 -11.59 50.35
C GLN A 181 53.23 -10.72 51.50
N ASP A 182 52.39 -9.85 52.07
CA ASP A 182 52.75 -9.01 53.21
C ASP A 182 53.04 -9.86 54.46
N GLN A 183 52.24 -10.91 54.70
CA GLN A 183 52.49 -11.89 55.77
C GLN A 183 53.83 -12.63 55.58
N LEU A 184 54.12 -13.08 54.35
CA LEU A 184 55.38 -13.74 54.03
C LEU A 184 56.57 -12.82 54.25
N ASN A 185 56.49 -11.58 53.77
CA ASN A 185 57.54 -10.57 53.95
C ASN A 185 57.77 -10.25 55.44
N SER A 186 56.70 -10.16 56.24
CA SER A 186 56.81 -9.96 57.69
C SER A 186 57.49 -11.15 58.37
N ALA A 187 57.12 -12.39 58.01
CA ALA A 187 57.74 -13.60 58.55
C ALA A 187 59.24 -13.67 58.20
N LEU A 188 59.61 -13.34 56.96
CA LEU A 188 61.02 -13.27 56.53
C LEU A 188 61.80 -12.24 57.36
N ARG A 189 61.24 -11.04 57.58
CA ARG A 189 61.87 -10.02 58.44
C ARG A 189 62.09 -10.51 59.87
N HIS A 190 61.13 -11.23 60.45
CA HIS A 190 61.28 -11.82 61.78
C HIS A 190 62.38 -12.87 61.82
N VAL A 191 62.49 -13.71 60.79
CA VAL A 191 63.57 -14.70 60.70
C VAL A 191 64.92 -14.00 60.58
N GLU A 192 65.05 -12.96 59.75
CA GLU A 192 66.26 -12.15 59.64
C GLU A 192 66.64 -11.53 60.99
N GLU A 193 65.68 -10.96 61.70
CA GLU A 193 65.91 -10.37 63.04
C GLU A 193 66.37 -11.43 64.06
N CYS A 194 65.73 -12.60 64.08
CA CYS A 194 66.14 -13.72 64.94
C CYS A 194 67.55 -14.21 64.61
N THR A 195 67.90 -14.33 63.32
CA THR A 195 69.25 -14.77 62.90
C THR A 195 70.31 -13.74 63.23
N SER A 196 70.01 -12.44 63.15
CA SER A 196 70.90 -11.35 63.54
C SER A 196 71.25 -11.39 65.03
N LYS A 197 70.29 -11.73 65.91
CA LYS A 197 70.50 -11.82 67.36
C LYS A 197 71.34 -13.02 67.82
N ILE A 198 71.57 -14.00 66.94
CA ILE A 198 72.35 -15.22 67.25
C ILE A 198 73.83 -15.08 66.84
N LYS A 199 74.16 -14.14 65.95
CA LYS A 199 75.53 -13.80 65.56
C LYS A 199 76.14 -12.76 66.49
#